data_AF-A0A3B4GAW2-F1
#
_entry.id   AF-A0A3B4GAW2-F1
#
_cell.length_a   1.000
_cell.length_b   1.000
_cell.length_c   1.000
_cell.angle_alpha   90.00
_cell.angle_beta   90.00
_cell.angle_gamma   90.00
#
_symmetry.space_group_name_H-M   'P 1'
#
loop_
_entity.id
_entity.type
_entity.pdbx_description
1 polymer ?
#
loop_
_entity_poly.entity_id
_entity_poly.type
_entity_poly.pdbx_seq_one_letter_code
_entity_poly.pdbx_strand_id
1 'polypeptide(L)'
;MENLVLSLSSLGTIARHVDKSHSQLNQYLAKQIWSQQDRQCILDCLAQLLLEKDYTLLIARHLRPLTLDLLERNAERVKAGGSINHDLHERLCVALSKLLSISPDAQT
;
A
#
# COMPACT_ATOMS: atom_id res chain seq x y z
N MET A 1 -16.84 -3.12 7.22
CA MET A 1 -15.53 -2.48 7.02
C MET A 1 -15.63 -1.60 5.79
N GLU A 2 -15.27 -0.34 5.98
CA GLU A 2 -15.86 0.81 5.32
C GLU A 2 -15.58 0.92 3.82
N ASN A 3 -16.48 1.65 3.12
CA ASN A 3 -16.36 2.04 1.72
C ASN A 3 -15.13 2.95 1.52
N LEU A 4 -13.94 2.36 1.54
CA LEU A 4 -12.70 3.01 1.20
C LEU A 4 -12.70 3.28 -0.31
N VAL A 5 -13.08 4.50 -0.68
CA VAL A 5 -13.13 4.95 -2.07
C VAL A 5 -11.69 5.10 -2.57
N LEU A 6 -11.24 4.12 -3.36
CA LEU A 6 -10.00 4.22 -4.11
C LEU A 6 -10.11 5.38 -5.12
N SER A 7 -9.30 6.41 -4.92
CA SER A 7 -9.21 7.54 -5.86
C SER A 7 -8.45 7.11 -7.12
N LEU A 8 -9.14 7.11 -8.27
CA LEU A 8 -8.54 6.80 -9.58
C LEU A 8 -7.37 7.72 -9.93
N SER A 9 -7.45 9.00 -9.58
CA SER A 9 -6.37 9.97 -9.82
C SER A 9 -5.12 9.70 -8.97
N SER A 10 -5.33 9.28 -7.72
CA SER A 10 -4.25 8.86 -6.82
C SER A 10 -3.59 7.58 -7.33
N LEU A 11 -4.39 6.59 -7.73
CA LEU A 11 -3.91 5.33 -8.29
C LEU A 11 -3.15 5.53 -9.60
N GLY A 12 -3.66 6.38 -10.50
CA GLY A 12 -2.98 6.74 -11.75
C GLY A 12 -1.71 7.55 -11.55
N THR A 13 -1.60 8.30 -10.44
CA THR A 13 -0.32 8.95 -10.08
C THR A 13 0.68 7.92 -9.60
N ILE A 14 0.28 7.01 -8.71
CA ILE A 14 1.15 5.93 -8.23
C ILE A 14 1.64 5.06 -9.39
N ALA A 15 0.73 4.60 -10.26
CA ALA A 15 1.06 3.73 -11.39
C ALA A 15 2.04 4.35 -12.41
N ARG A 16 2.11 5.69 -12.49
CA ARG A 16 3.10 6.39 -13.32
C ARG A 16 4.50 6.43 -12.71
N HIS A 17 4.61 6.34 -11.38
CA HIS A 17 5.89 6.40 -10.67
C HIS A 17 6.45 5.02 -10.34
N VAL A 18 5.58 4.01 -10.21
CA VAL A 18 6.01 2.63 -10.03
C VAL A 18 6.42 2.08 -11.39
N ASP A 19 7.68 1.62 -11.50
CA ASP A 19 8.25 1.10 -12.74
C ASP A 19 7.33 0.03 -13.39
N LYS A 20 7.34 -0.05 -14.73
CA LYS A 20 6.48 -0.95 -15.51
C LYS A 20 6.63 -2.42 -15.10
N SER A 21 7.79 -2.78 -14.55
CA SER A 21 8.14 -4.13 -14.12
C SER A 21 7.46 -4.57 -12.81
N HIS A 22 6.99 -3.63 -11.98
CA HIS A 22 6.53 -3.94 -10.62
C HIS A 22 5.02 -3.77 -10.40
N SER A 23 4.29 -3.04 -11.26
CA SER A 23 2.88 -2.74 -10.99
C SER A 23 1.89 -3.42 -11.94
N GLN A 24 1.18 -4.42 -11.40
CA GLN A 24 -0.09 -4.90 -11.96
C GLN A 24 -1.17 -3.79 -11.98
N LEU A 25 -0.92 -2.63 -11.37
CA LEU A 25 -1.86 -1.51 -11.28
C LEU A 25 -2.37 -1.01 -12.64
N ASN A 26 -1.50 -0.95 -13.65
CA ASN A 26 -1.90 -0.49 -14.99
C ASN A 26 -2.98 -1.38 -15.64
N GLN A 27 -2.96 -2.68 -15.36
CA GLN A 27 -3.97 -3.62 -15.87
C GLN A 27 -5.35 -3.35 -15.26
N TYR A 28 -5.39 -2.93 -14.00
CA TYR A 28 -6.63 -2.61 -13.30
C TYR A 28 -7.14 -1.22 -13.69
N LEU A 29 -6.24 -0.24 -13.87
CA LEU A 29 -6.58 1.10 -14.37
C LEU A 29 -7.20 1.10 -15.77
N ALA A 30 -6.88 0.10 -16.60
CA ALA A 30 -7.49 -0.08 -17.92
C ALA A 30 -8.95 -0.61 -17.86
N LYS A 31 -9.39 -1.17 -16.73
CA LYS A 31 -10.75 -1.69 -16.57
C LYS A 31 -11.73 -0.56 -16.25
N GLN A 32 -12.90 -0.57 -16.89
CA GLN A 32 -13.97 0.39 -16.62
C GLN A 32 -14.72 0.09 -15.30
N ILE A 33 -14.80 -1.19 -14.91
CA ILE A 33 -15.48 -1.63 -13.68
C ILE A 33 -14.57 -2.59 -12.94
N TRP A 34 -14.40 -2.38 -11.64
CA TRP A 34 -13.66 -3.29 -10.77
C TRP A 34 -14.60 -4.24 -10.03
N SER A 35 -14.31 -5.53 -10.14
CA SER A 35 -14.91 -6.55 -9.28
C SER A 35 -14.40 -6.42 -7.83
N GLN A 36 -15.00 -7.16 -6.90
CA GLN A 36 -14.48 -7.23 -5.53
C GLN A 36 -13.06 -7.82 -5.51
N GLN A 37 -12.80 -8.83 -6.34
CA GLN A 37 -11.47 -9.44 -6.47
C GLN A 37 -10.44 -8.44 -7.00
N ASP A 38 -10.79 -7.64 -8.01
CA ASP A 38 -9.89 -6.60 -8.54
C ASP A 38 -9.49 -5.62 -7.45
N ARG A 39 -10.46 -5.17 -6.63
CA ARG A 39 -10.19 -4.27 -5.51
C ARG A 39 -9.21 -4.88 -4.50
N GLN A 40 -9.39 -6.16 -4.15
CA GLN A 40 -8.47 -6.84 -3.24
C GLN A 40 -7.07 -6.95 -3.85
N CYS A 41 -6.94 -7.34 -5.11
CA CYS A 41 -5.62 -7.42 -5.76
C CYS A 41 -4.93 -6.05 -5.85
N ILE A 42 -5.68 -4.96 -6.09
CA ILE A 42 -5.15 -3.60 -6.06
C ILE A 42 -4.62 -3.27 -4.66
N LEU A 43 -5.42 -3.51 -3.61
CA LEU A 43 -5.02 -3.24 -2.23
C LEU A 43 -3.79 -4.06 -1.82
N ASP A 44 -3.71 -5.33 -2.23
CA ASP A 44 -2.55 -6.19 -1.95
C ASP A 44 -1.29 -5.75 -2.70
N CYS A 45 -1.44 -5.21 -3.91
CA CYS A 45 -0.34 -4.61 -4.66
C CYS A 45 0.14 -3.32 -3.98
N LEU A 46 -0.78 -2.45 -3.57
CA LEU A 46 -0.47 -1.21 -2.85
C LEU A 46 0.17 -1.48 -1.48
N ALA A 47 -0.27 -2.51 -0.77
CA ALA A 47 0.31 -2.94 0.50
C ALA A 47 1.77 -3.36 0.30
N GLN A 48 2.08 -4.12 -0.75
CA GLN A 48 3.46 -4.51 -1.05
C GLN A 48 4.32 -3.31 -1.43
N LEU A 49 3.80 -2.40 -2.26
CA LEU A 49 4.49 -1.16 -2.64
C LEU A 49 4.74 -0.25 -1.43
N LEU A 50 3.86 -0.22 -0.44
CA LEU A 50 4.07 0.55 0.80
C LEU A 50 5.37 0.13 1.52
N LEU A 51 5.71 -1.17 1.46
CA LEU A 51 6.92 -1.73 2.05
C LEU A 51 8.18 -1.57 1.17
N GLU A 52 8.04 -1.01 -0.03
CA GLU A 52 9.18 -0.68 -0.88
C GLU A 52 9.73 0.69 -0.51
N LYS A 53 11.05 0.76 -0.34
CA LYS A 53 11.76 1.91 0.22
C LYS A 53 11.42 3.22 -0.50
N ASP A 54 11.31 3.16 -1.82
CA ASP A 54 11.14 4.32 -2.70
C ASP A 54 9.68 4.75 -2.83
N TYR A 55 8.74 3.88 -2.48
CA TYR A 55 7.31 4.11 -2.67
C TYR A 55 6.55 4.37 -1.35
N THR A 56 7.10 4.04 -0.18
CA THR A 56 6.43 4.24 1.12
C THR A 56 5.77 5.62 1.27
N LEU A 57 6.52 6.70 1.04
CA LEU A 57 6.02 8.07 1.20
C LEU A 57 5.06 8.48 0.08
N LEU A 58 5.27 7.95 -1.14
CA LEU A 58 4.37 8.18 -2.27
C LEU A 58 2.97 7.61 -1.97
N ILE A 59 2.92 6.36 -1.51
CA ILE A 59 1.69 5.68 -1.11
C ILE A 59 1.02 6.44 0.03
N ALA A 60 1.76 6.75 1.10
CA ALA A 60 1.22 7.45 2.27
C ALA A 60 0.59 8.81 1.95
N ARG A 61 1.18 9.53 0.98
CA ARG A 61 0.70 10.86 0.57
C ARG A 61 -0.57 10.80 -0.27
N HIS A 62 -0.62 9.87 -1.23
CA HIS A 62 -1.75 9.77 -2.17
C HIS A 62 -2.89 8.90 -1.65
N LEU A 63 -2.62 7.99 -0.72
CA LEU A 63 -3.58 7.04 -0.17
C LEU A 63 -3.66 7.14 1.35
N ARG A 64 -3.51 8.36 1.91
CA ARG A 64 -3.56 8.60 3.36
C ARG A 64 -4.74 7.92 4.08
N PRO A 65 -5.99 7.93 3.57
CA PRO A 65 -7.11 7.25 4.22
C PRO A 65 -6.98 5.72 4.26
N LEU A 66 -6.17 5.14 3.36
CA LEU A 66 -5.95 3.70 3.23
C LEU A 66 -4.68 3.23 3.95
N THR A 67 -3.79 4.13 4.37
CA THR A 67 -2.47 3.75 4.92
C THR A 67 -2.59 2.73 6.06
N LEU A 68 -3.57 2.90 6.96
CA LEU A 68 -3.79 1.95 8.06
C LEU A 68 -4.24 0.57 7.57
N ASP A 69 -5.19 0.50 6.63
CA ASP A 69 -5.64 -0.76 6.00
C ASP A 69 -4.47 -1.47 5.30
N LEU A 70 -3.63 -0.71 4.59
CA LEU A 70 -2.44 -1.27 3.93
C LEU A 70 -1.38 -1.78 4.93
N LEU A 71 -1.22 -1.12 6.08
CA LEU A 71 -0.33 -1.58 7.15
C LEU A 71 -0.87 -2.85 7.82
N GLU A 72 -2.17 -2.92 8.08
CA GLU A 72 -2.83 -4.08 8.67
C GLU A 72 -2.70 -5.31 7.78
N ARG A 73 -2.97 -5.17 6.46
CA ARG A 73 -2.73 -6.23 5.47
C ARG A 73 -1.29 -6.75 5.49
N ASN A 74 -0.31 -5.85 5.64
CA ASN A 74 1.09 -6.28 5.76
C ASN A 74 1.37 -6.98 7.10
N ALA A 75 0.80 -6.51 8.20
CA ALA A 75 0.94 -7.16 9.51
C ALA A 75 0.35 -8.57 9.54
N GLU A 76 -0.77 -8.80 8.83
CA GLU A 76 -1.32 -10.13 8.60
C GLU A 76 -0.37 -11.00 7.77
N ARG A 77 0.19 -10.46 6.68
CA ARG A 77 1.16 -11.17 5.82
C ARG A 77 2.44 -11.54 6.54
N VAL A 78 2.91 -10.72 7.48
CA VAL A 78 4.08 -11.02 8.32
C VAL A 78 3.86 -12.30 9.13
N LYS A 79 2.63 -12.59 9.52
CA LYS A 79 2.26 -13.76 10.35
C LYS A 79 1.69 -14.92 9.54
N ALA A 80 1.54 -14.77 8.22
CA ALA A 80 0.96 -15.78 7.36
C ALA A 80 1.83 -17.05 7.36
N GLY A 81 1.22 -18.21 7.60
CA GLY A 81 1.92 -19.50 7.62
C GLY A 81 2.46 -19.95 8.98
N GLY A 82 1.98 -19.36 10.08
CA GLY A 82 2.27 -19.85 11.45
C GLY A 82 3.66 -19.49 11.98
N SER A 83 4.45 -18.73 11.23
CA SER A 83 5.74 -18.19 11.63
C SER A 83 5.87 -16.74 11.15
N ILE A 84 6.79 -15.98 11.77
CA ILE A 84 7.03 -14.59 11.39
C ILE A 84 7.97 -14.55 10.19
N ASN A 85 7.53 -13.93 9.10
CA ASN A 85 8.41 -13.56 7.99
C ASN A 85 9.25 -12.34 8.42
N HIS A 86 10.53 -12.58 8.72
CA HIS A 86 11.43 -11.57 9.28
C HIS A 86 11.75 -10.46 8.28
N ASP A 87 11.88 -10.77 6.98
CA ASP A 87 12.11 -9.77 5.93
C ASP A 87 10.93 -8.81 5.83
N LEU A 88 9.70 -9.35 5.74
CA LEU A 88 8.49 -8.52 5.71
C LEU A 88 8.33 -7.72 7.00
N HIS A 89 8.65 -8.31 8.15
CA HIS A 89 8.60 -7.61 9.44
C HIS A 89 9.55 -6.42 9.46
N GLU A 90 10.81 -6.60 9.04
CA GLU A 90 11.79 -5.52 8.98
C GLU A 90 11.34 -4.40 8.03
N ARG A 91 10.88 -4.76 6.83
CA ARG A 91 10.36 -3.80 5.85
C ARG A 91 9.15 -3.04 6.39
N LEU A 92 8.26 -3.71 7.12
CA LEU A 92 7.13 -3.09 7.80
C LEU A 92 7.58 -2.11 8.89
N CYS A 93 8.56 -2.48 9.73
CA CYS A 93 9.14 -1.58 10.72
C CYS A 93 9.75 -0.33 10.07
N VAL A 94 10.54 -0.51 9.00
CA VAL A 94 11.14 0.62 8.27
C VAL A 94 10.07 1.52 7.67
N ALA A 95 9.02 0.96 7.07
CA ALA A 95 7.90 1.73 6.54
C ALA A 95 7.20 2.52 7.65
N LEU A 96 6.90 1.90 8.79
CA LEU A 96 6.29 2.57 9.95
C LEU A 96 7.14 3.73 10.47
N SER A 97 8.46 3.54 10.62
CA SER A 97 9.35 4.62 11.06
C SER A 97 9.34 5.82 10.11
N LYS A 98 9.31 5.58 8.79
CA LYS A 98 9.16 6.65 7.80
C LYS A 98 7.81 7.36 7.90
N LEU A 99 6.73 6.61 8.09
CA LEU A 99 5.39 7.18 8.23
C LEU A 99 5.28 8.05 9.49
N LEU A 100 5.85 7.61 10.60
CA LEU A 100 5.89 8.38 11.85
C LEU A 100 6.66 9.70 11.66
N SER A 101 7.77 9.70 10.92
CA SER A 101 8.55 10.92 10.66
C SER A 101 7.78 12.03 9.92
N ILE A 102 6.73 11.67 9.19
CA ILE A 102 5.88 12.62 8.45
C ILE A 102 4.49 12.79 9.08
N SER A 103 4.23 12.13 10.22
CA SER A 103 2.95 12.24 10.90
C SER A 103 2.87 13.59 11.62
N PRO A 104 1.85 14.41 11.35
CA PRO A 104 1.68 15.69 12.05
C PRO A 104 1.54 15.49 13.57
N ASP A 105 0.95 14.37 14.01
CA ASP A 105 0.76 14.05 15.43
C ASP A 105 2.05 13.62 16.16
N ALA A 106 3.13 13.32 15.42
CA ALA A 106 4.43 12.95 15.98
C ALA A 106 5.36 14.16 16.18
N GLN A 107 4.97 15.33 15.68
CA GLN A 107 5.70 16.60 15.85
C GLN A 107 5.10 17.35 17.05
N THR A 108 5.34 16.82 18.26
CA THR A 108 5.07 17.52 19.52
C THR A 108 6.31 18.21 20.07
#